data_AF-A0A966FMN0-F1
#
_entry.id   AF-A0A966FMN0-F1
#
_cell.length_a   1.000
_cell.length_b   1.000
_cell.length_c   1.000
_cell.angle_alpha   90.00
_cell.angle_beta   90.00
_cell.angle_gamma   90.00
#
_symmetry.space_group_name_H-M   'P 1'
#
loop_
_entity.id
_entity.type
_entity.pdbx_description
1 polymer ?
#
loop_
_entity_poly.entity_id
_entity_poly.type
_entity_poly.pdbx_seq_one_letter_code
_entity_poly.pdbx_strand_id
1 'polypeptide(L)'
;MNKKTTLIKSLTLFVTLFGALNFGFGQCSTTTVTWDGSVWDNGTGPDLTTPAVIRGTYNTSVGGFQTSFSACSLTVDPTFSLTVANGDYVEVENDVVINGQLTVQTQGNFVQNSDTASFTDNTVNGVVLTKDKTSEAWYSYTYWSSPIVDETVENALGITPADRRFKFVAVNFVDNDTEIGNTNAFIVGTPDGFDDDGNDWQPASGLMIPGVGYAATAGEFAPSFPITENFPFQGEFNNGEILVPLINNSGGAYDDWNFIG
;
A
#
# COMPACT_ATOMS: atom_id res chain seq x y z
N MET A 1 70.15 1.42 -28.16
CA MET A 1 69.86 0.74 -26.88
C MET A 1 69.02 1.71 -26.06
N ASN A 2 67.69 1.63 -26.19
CA ASN A 2 66.78 2.65 -25.67
C ASN A 2 66.53 2.42 -24.17
N LYS A 3 66.99 3.37 -23.34
CA LYS A 3 66.72 3.43 -21.90
C LYS A 3 65.22 3.61 -21.68
N LYS A 4 64.57 2.61 -21.06
CA LYS A 4 63.23 2.76 -20.49
C LYS A 4 63.35 3.53 -19.17
N THR A 5 62.75 4.71 -19.11
CA THR A 5 62.61 5.50 -17.88
C THR A 5 61.32 5.10 -17.19
N THR A 6 61.41 4.41 -16.06
CA THR A 6 60.27 4.11 -15.19
C THR A 6 59.99 5.33 -14.32
N LEU A 7 58.82 5.94 -14.48
CA LEU A 7 58.30 6.98 -13.58
C LEU A 7 57.48 6.31 -12.48
N ILE A 8 58.01 6.32 -11.26
CA ILE A 8 57.24 6.07 -10.02
C ILE A 8 56.80 7.44 -9.52
N LYS A 9 55.48 7.69 -9.47
CA LYS A 9 54.94 8.87 -8.78
C LYS A 9 53.65 8.55 -8.01
N SER A 10 53.73 8.91 -6.73
CA SER A 10 52.72 9.05 -5.69
C SER A 10 52.18 7.79 -5.03
N LEU A 11 52.77 7.54 -3.86
CA LEU A 11 52.29 6.71 -2.76
C LEU A 11 51.05 7.38 -2.14
N THR A 12 49.85 6.82 -2.37
CA THR A 12 48.67 7.19 -1.58
C THR A 12 48.64 6.31 -0.33
N LEU A 13 48.82 6.93 0.83
CA LEU A 13 48.73 6.29 2.14
C LEU A 13 47.28 5.82 2.37
N PHE A 14 47.04 4.50 2.31
CA PHE A 14 45.83 3.90 2.86
C PHE A 14 45.94 3.94 4.40
N VAL A 15 45.28 4.91 5.02
CA VAL A 15 44.90 4.77 6.42
C VAL A 15 43.58 3.99 6.42
N THR A 16 43.68 2.66 6.51
CA THR A 16 42.52 1.83 6.89
C THR A 16 42.22 2.08 8.35
N LEU A 17 41.47 3.14 8.64
CA LEU A 17 40.76 3.23 9.89
C LEU A 17 39.61 2.23 9.80
N PHE A 18 39.74 1.08 10.48
CA PHE A 18 38.61 0.21 10.81
C PHE A 18 37.72 0.92 11.84
N GLY A 19 37.18 2.06 11.46
CA GLY A 19 35.96 2.61 12.01
C GLY A 19 34.96 2.46 10.89
N ALA A 20 34.00 1.54 11.05
CA ALA A 20 32.81 1.59 10.22
C ALA A 20 32.18 2.96 10.44
N LEU A 21 32.42 3.91 9.52
CA LEU A 21 31.46 4.98 9.31
C LEU A 21 30.26 4.31 8.65
N ASN A 22 29.36 3.79 9.49
CA ASN A 22 27.98 3.60 9.07
C ASN A 22 27.46 5.00 8.73
N PHE A 23 27.36 5.29 7.43
CA PHE A 23 26.41 6.29 6.97
C PHE A 23 25.03 5.66 7.20
N GLY A 24 24.56 5.73 8.44
CA GLY A 24 23.36 5.05 8.92
C GLY A 24 22.11 5.67 8.34
N PHE A 25 21.81 5.35 7.09
CA PHE A 25 20.42 5.35 6.63
C PHE A 25 19.71 4.21 7.38
N GLY A 26 18.60 4.51 8.05
CA GLY A 26 17.84 3.55 8.86
C GLY A 26 18.38 3.23 10.26
N GLN A 27 19.44 3.89 10.75
CA GLN A 27 19.96 3.57 12.10
C GLN A 27 19.13 4.24 13.20
N CYS A 28 18.41 3.43 13.96
CA CYS A 28 17.70 3.90 15.15
C CYS A 28 18.64 4.23 16.32
N SER A 29 18.25 5.24 17.09
CA SER A 29 18.74 5.48 18.43
C SER A 29 18.45 4.27 19.33
N THR A 30 19.29 4.07 20.33
CA THR A 30 19.07 3.06 21.37
C THR A 30 18.07 3.51 22.43
N THR A 31 17.75 4.81 22.47
CA THR A 31 16.77 5.37 23.39
C THR A 31 15.39 5.38 22.72
N THR A 32 14.45 4.68 23.32
CA THR A 32 13.04 4.67 22.92
C THR A 32 12.28 5.83 23.55
N VAL A 33 11.34 6.40 22.81
CA VAL A 33 10.42 7.43 23.28
C VAL A 33 9.03 6.83 23.44
N THR A 34 8.46 7.00 24.64
CA THR A 34 7.19 6.35 25.01
C THR A 34 6.08 7.36 25.16
N TRP A 35 4.93 7.10 24.54
CA TRP A 35 3.68 7.81 24.80
C TRP A 35 2.94 7.15 25.95
N ASP A 36 2.60 7.91 27.00
CA ASP A 36 1.93 7.39 28.20
C ASP A 36 0.41 7.58 28.21
N GLY A 37 -0.17 8.15 27.14
CA GLY A 37 -1.58 8.54 27.08
C GLY A 37 -1.80 10.04 27.23
N SER A 38 -0.77 10.81 27.60
CA SER A 38 -0.85 12.25 27.83
C SER A 38 0.35 13.03 27.30
N VAL A 39 1.57 12.49 27.46
CA VAL A 39 2.82 13.11 27.02
C VAL A 39 3.79 12.04 26.52
N TRP A 40 4.69 12.47 25.64
CA TRP A 40 5.89 11.71 25.33
C TRP A 40 6.89 11.89 26.49
N ASP A 41 7.58 10.82 26.89
CA ASP A 41 8.54 10.85 28.01
C ASP A 41 9.74 11.79 27.79
N ASN A 42 10.12 12.04 26.53
CA ASN A 42 11.12 13.04 26.15
C ASN A 42 10.54 14.47 25.98
N GLY A 43 9.22 14.63 26.14
CA GLY A 43 8.50 15.90 26.02
C GLY A 43 8.29 16.42 24.58
N THR A 44 8.95 15.85 23.58
CA THR A 44 8.89 16.32 22.18
C THR A 44 8.35 15.28 21.21
N GLY A 45 8.40 13.99 21.57
CA GLY A 45 8.04 12.85 20.73
C GLY A 45 9.19 12.30 19.88
N PRO A 46 8.95 11.19 19.16
CA PRO A 46 9.93 10.53 18.29
C PRO A 46 10.17 11.30 16.97
N ASP A 47 11.21 10.90 16.26
CA ASP A 47 11.52 11.26 14.88
C ASP A 47 11.99 10.01 14.11
N LEU A 48 12.32 10.13 12.82
CA LEU A 48 12.80 9.01 11.98
C LEU A 48 14.09 8.33 12.49
N THR A 49 14.75 8.89 13.50
CA THR A 49 15.93 8.28 14.14
C THR A 49 15.63 7.71 15.52
N THR A 50 14.42 7.89 16.05
CA THR A 50 14.06 7.52 17.42
C THR A 50 12.92 6.49 17.45
N PRO A 51 13.12 5.31 18.06
CA PRO A 51 12.04 4.33 18.24
C PRO A 51 10.88 4.88 19.08
N ALA A 52 9.66 4.56 18.69
CA ALA A 52 8.44 4.98 19.37
C ALA A 52 7.68 3.79 19.98
N VAL A 53 7.22 3.95 21.23
CA VAL A 53 6.32 2.99 21.88
C VAL A 53 5.03 3.68 22.30
N ILE A 54 3.90 3.15 21.85
CA ILE A 54 2.56 3.59 22.27
C ILE A 54 2.15 2.77 23.49
N ARG A 55 2.27 3.36 24.68
CA ARG A 55 1.88 2.80 26.00
C ARG A 55 0.75 3.61 26.66
N GLY A 56 -0.14 4.11 25.81
CA GLY A 56 -1.34 4.86 26.14
C GLY A 56 -2.12 5.05 24.85
N THR A 57 -3.45 5.18 24.89
CA THR A 57 -4.21 5.44 23.67
C THR A 57 -3.69 6.73 23.01
N TYR A 58 -3.28 6.63 21.76
CA TYR A 58 -2.83 7.76 20.93
C TYR A 58 -3.80 7.91 19.76
N ASN A 59 -4.35 9.11 19.57
CA ASN A 59 -5.13 9.44 18.39
C ASN A 59 -4.55 10.72 17.83
N THR A 60 -4.11 10.67 16.56
CA THR A 60 -3.42 11.81 15.95
C THR A 60 -4.28 13.07 15.94
N SER A 61 -5.62 12.98 15.91
CA SER A 61 -6.50 14.16 15.93
C SER A 61 -6.47 14.99 17.22
N VAL A 62 -6.00 14.40 18.33
CA VAL A 62 -5.90 15.07 19.64
C VAL A 62 -4.45 15.09 20.15
N GLY A 63 -3.70 14.02 19.89
CA GLY A 63 -2.27 13.90 20.16
C GLY A 63 -1.81 14.36 21.55
N GLY A 64 -0.53 14.70 21.62
CA GLY A 64 0.06 15.47 22.71
C GLY A 64 0.48 16.84 22.20
N PHE A 65 1.74 17.21 22.45
CA PHE A 65 2.34 18.37 21.77
C PHE A 65 2.33 18.24 20.24
N GLN A 66 2.40 17.00 19.74
CA GLN A 66 2.29 16.66 18.33
C GLN A 66 1.10 15.74 18.08
N THR A 67 0.48 15.92 16.91
CA THR A 67 -0.69 15.19 16.41
C THR A 67 -0.29 14.10 15.43
N SER A 68 0.51 14.43 14.42
CA SER A 68 1.23 13.47 13.57
C SER A 68 2.66 13.28 14.04
N PHE A 69 3.28 12.13 13.74
CA PHE A 69 4.67 11.88 14.12
C PHE A 69 5.38 10.93 13.15
N SER A 70 6.70 11.05 13.10
CA SER A 70 7.57 10.07 12.45
C SER A 70 8.37 9.31 13.51
N ALA A 71 8.71 8.06 13.25
CA ALA A 71 9.47 7.21 14.17
C ALA A 71 10.49 6.34 13.42
N CYS A 72 11.57 5.95 14.08
CA CYS A 72 12.50 5.01 13.47
C CYS A 72 11.97 3.57 13.42
N SER A 73 11.21 3.18 14.44
CA SER A 73 10.43 1.95 14.53
C SER A 73 9.24 2.22 15.43
N LEU A 74 8.19 1.43 15.30
CA LEU A 74 6.96 1.63 16.06
C LEU A 74 6.55 0.33 16.76
N THR A 75 6.24 0.44 18.04
CA THR A 75 5.55 -0.63 18.77
C THR A 75 4.28 -0.08 19.42
N VAL A 76 3.15 -0.75 19.21
CA VAL A 76 1.93 -0.51 19.98
C VAL A 76 1.83 -1.61 21.04
N ASP A 77 1.95 -1.24 22.31
CA ASP A 77 1.90 -2.19 23.42
C ASP A 77 0.49 -2.81 23.55
N PRO A 78 0.36 -4.02 24.12
CA PRO A 78 -0.94 -4.63 24.36
C PRO A 78 -1.89 -3.70 25.13
N THR A 79 -3.20 -3.84 24.90
CA THR A 79 -4.28 -3.04 25.52
C THR A 79 -4.38 -1.57 25.08
N PHE A 80 -3.38 -1.04 24.38
CA PHE A 80 -3.40 0.33 23.87
C PHE A 80 -3.77 0.38 22.39
N SER A 81 -4.14 1.58 21.93
CA SER A 81 -4.58 1.81 20.56
C SER A 81 -3.88 3.02 19.96
N LEU A 82 -3.42 2.89 18.72
CA LEU A 82 -3.02 3.98 17.85
C LEU A 82 -4.09 4.21 16.80
N THR A 83 -4.62 5.43 16.72
CA THR A 83 -5.50 5.87 15.64
C THR A 83 -4.80 6.94 14.81
N VAL A 84 -4.60 6.64 13.52
CA VAL A 84 -4.19 7.60 12.51
C VAL A 84 -5.45 8.21 11.92
N ALA A 85 -5.79 9.42 12.38
CA ALA A 85 -7.00 10.11 12.02
C ALA A 85 -6.92 10.74 10.61
N ASN A 86 -8.08 11.10 10.07
CA ASN A 86 -8.17 11.77 8.78
C ASN A 86 -7.35 13.06 8.73
N GLY A 87 -6.52 13.23 7.70
CA GLY A 87 -5.68 14.41 7.49
C GLY A 87 -4.34 14.36 8.23
N ASP A 88 -4.11 13.35 9.07
CA ASP A 88 -2.86 13.15 9.81
C ASP A 88 -2.03 12.00 9.21
N TYR A 89 -0.82 11.82 9.76
CA TYR A 89 0.06 10.74 9.40
C TYR A 89 0.81 10.10 10.58
N VAL A 90 1.23 8.86 10.37
CA VAL A 90 2.30 8.19 11.10
C VAL A 90 3.27 7.62 10.07
N GLU A 91 4.53 8.03 10.15
CA GLU A 91 5.60 7.58 9.26
C GLU A 91 6.61 6.77 10.07
N VAL A 92 7.03 5.61 9.57
CA VAL A 92 7.96 4.72 10.26
C VAL A 92 9.09 4.33 9.33
N GLU A 93 10.33 4.51 9.77
CA GLU A 93 11.50 4.19 8.94
C GLU A 93 11.66 2.67 8.76
N ASN A 94 11.55 1.91 9.85
CA ASN A 94 11.83 0.47 9.87
C ASN A 94 10.61 -0.33 10.37
N ASP A 95 10.86 -1.31 11.26
CA ASP A 95 9.88 -2.29 11.70
C ASP A 95 8.72 -1.67 12.49
N VAL A 96 7.54 -2.22 12.26
CA VAL A 96 6.30 -1.93 12.98
C VAL A 96 5.81 -3.21 13.65
N VAL A 97 5.54 -3.14 14.95
CA VAL A 97 4.98 -4.25 15.72
C VAL A 97 3.70 -3.80 16.42
N ILE A 98 2.57 -4.40 16.05
CA ILE A 98 1.27 -4.12 16.66
C ILE A 98 0.91 -5.27 17.60
N ASN A 99 0.99 -5.01 18.90
CA ASN A 99 0.50 -5.93 19.95
C ASN A 99 -0.83 -5.45 20.57
N GLY A 100 -1.20 -4.20 20.34
CA GLY A 100 -2.48 -3.58 20.68
C GLY A 100 -3.35 -3.38 19.43
N GLN A 101 -3.94 -2.20 19.27
CA GLN A 101 -4.75 -1.88 18.09
C GLN A 101 -4.09 -0.79 17.24
N LEU A 102 -4.14 -0.93 15.92
CA LEU A 102 -3.89 0.14 14.95
C LEU A 102 -5.16 0.38 14.13
N THR A 103 -5.61 1.63 14.05
CA THR A 103 -6.67 2.03 13.14
C THR A 103 -6.19 3.17 12.27
N VAL A 104 -6.21 2.97 10.96
CA VAL A 104 -5.95 4.02 9.97
C VAL A 104 -7.28 4.40 9.34
N GLN A 105 -7.69 5.65 9.50
CA GLN A 105 -8.95 6.14 8.96
C GLN A 105 -8.86 6.39 7.44
N THR A 106 -10.01 6.58 6.79
CA THR A 106 -10.12 6.73 5.33
C THR A 106 -9.13 7.69 4.68
N GLN A 107 -8.82 8.81 5.32
CA GLN A 107 -7.88 9.83 4.87
C GLN A 107 -6.68 9.99 5.82
N GLY A 108 -6.44 9.02 6.70
CA GLY A 108 -5.21 8.91 7.49
C GLY A 108 -4.11 8.26 6.67
N ASN A 109 -2.86 8.60 6.95
CA ASN A 109 -1.69 8.11 6.21
C ASN A 109 -0.77 7.33 7.14
N PHE A 110 -0.60 6.03 6.90
CA PHE A 110 0.40 5.22 7.57
C PHE A 110 1.44 4.81 6.53
N VAL A 111 2.70 5.17 6.75
CA VAL A 111 3.77 4.98 5.77
C VAL A 111 4.94 4.26 6.43
N GLN A 112 5.46 3.23 5.77
CA GLN A 112 6.76 2.62 6.08
C GLN A 112 7.75 2.93 4.96
N ASN A 113 8.94 3.39 5.32
CA ASN A 113 9.94 3.83 4.34
C ASN A 113 10.87 2.70 3.86
N SER A 114 11.24 1.77 4.75
CA SER A 114 12.15 0.68 4.39
C SER A 114 11.41 -0.48 3.73
N ASP A 115 11.78 -0.77 2.48
CA ASP A 115 11.24 -1.90 1.73
C ASP A 115 11.56 -3.28 2.34
N THR A 116 12.55 -3.32 3.23
CA THR A 116 13.00 -4.55 3.90
C THR A 116 12.46 -4.69 5.32
N ALA A 117 11.78 -3.68 5.83
CA ALA A 117 11.19 -3.72 7.15
C ALA A 117 9.98 -4.66 7.20
N SER A 118 9.70 -5.13 8.40
CA SER A 118 8.50 -5.91 8.70
C SER A 118 7.38 -5.01 9.21
N PHE A 119 6.15 -5.36 8.85
CA PHE A 119 4.97 -4.98 9.60
C PHE A 119 4.48 -6.27 10.26
N THR A 120 4.30 -6.29 11.58
CA THR A 120 3.86 -7.49 12.30
C THR A 120 2.59 -7.20 13.07
N ASP A 121 1.51 -7.92 12.76
CA ASP A 121 0.27 -7.94 13.55
C ASP A 121 0.24 -9.16 14.48
N ASN A 122 0.50 -8.95 15.77
CA ASN A 122 0.44 -10.01 16.78
C ASN A 122 -0.96 -10.21 17.38
N THR A 123 -2.00 -9.64 16.74
CA THR A 123 -3.36 -9.62 17.27
C THR A 123 -4.35 -10.38 16.39
N VAL A 124 -5.61 -10.41 16.82
CA VAL A 124 -6.72 -10.90 15.99
C VAL A 124 -7.52 -9.68 15.56
N ASN A 125 -7.42 -9.28 14.30
CA ASN A 125 -8.09 -8.12 13.72
C ASN A 125 -7.74 -6.78 14.42
N GLY A 126 -6.55 -6.65 14.99
CA GLY A 126 -6.15 -5.43 15.71
C GLY A 126 -5.63 -4.34 14.80
N VAL A 127 -5.24 -4.67 13.58
CA VAL A 127 -4.87 -3.71 12.54
C VAL A 127 -6.02 -3.55 11.58
N VAL A 128 -6.52 -2.31 11.46
CA VAL A 128 -7.66 -1.97 10.61
C VAL A 128 -7.35 -0.73 9.80
N LEU A 129 -7.43 -0.84 8.47
CA LEU A 129 -7.51 0.30 7.56
C LEU A 129 -8.95 0.42 7.06
N THR A 130 -9.58 1.57 7.28
CA THR A 130 -10.92 1.83 6.76
C THR A 130 -10.86 2.70 5.52
N LYS A 131 -11.72 2.44 4.55
CA LYS A 131 -11.94 3.31 3.39
C LYS A 131 -13.43 3.58 3.23
N ASP A 132 -13.80 4.85 3.23
CA ASP A 132 -15.16 5.27 2.95
C ASP A 132 -15.29 5.65 1.48
N LYS A 133 -16.32 5.12 0.82
CA LYS A 133 -16.61 5.44 -0.57
C LYS A 133 -18.06 5.84 -0.73
N THR A 134 -18.27 7.05 -1.25
CA THR A 134 -19.59 7.49 -1.72
C THR A 134 -19.80 7.06 -3.17
N SER A 135 -20.91 6.36 -3.39
CA SER A 135 -21.38 5.91 -4.71
C SER A 135 -22.69 6.63 -5.05
N GLU A 136 -22.78 7.20 -6.25
CA GLU A 136 -23.94 7.95 -6.72
C GLU A 136 -25.04 7.04 -7.31
N ALA A 137 -24.67 5.83 -7.71
CA ALA A 137 -25.58 4.80 -8.21
C ALA A 137 -25.05 3.40 -7.89
N TRP A 138 -25.94 2.41 -7.90
CA TRP A 138 -25.57 1.00 -7.68
C TRP A 138 -24.61 0.43 -8.74
N TYR A 139 -24.47 1.10 -9.89
CA TYR A 139 -23.54 0.76 -10.97
C TYR A 139 -22.27 1.63 -11.00
N SER A 140 -22.02 2.43 -9.96
CA SER A 140 -20.74 3.10 -9.79
C SER A 140 -19.68 2.08 -9.39
N TYR A 141 -18.69 1.87 -10.26
CA TYR A 141 -17.52 1.06 -9.95
C TYR A 141 -16.52 1.85 -9.11
N THR A 142 -15.93 1.16 -8.13
CA THR A 142 -14.79 1.61 -7.36
C THR A 142 -13.66 0.61 -7.54
N TYR A 143 -12.45 1.15 -7.66
CA TYR A 143 -11.24 0.37 -7.86
C TYR A 143 -10.53 0.19 -6.54
N TRP A 144 -10.10 -1.04 -6.30
CA TRP A 144 -9.55 -1.52 -5.05
C TRP A 144 -8.28 -2.32 -5.31
N SER A 145 -7.43 -2.37 -4.31
CA SER A 145 -6.23 -3.19 -4.22
C SER A 145 -6.13 -3.70 -2.80
N SER A 146 -5.26 -4.68 -2.55
CA SER A 146 -5.04 -5.13 -1.17
C SER A 146 -3.95 -4.31 -0.49
N PRO A 147 -4.27 -3.53 0.56
CA PRO A 147 -3.28 -2.91 1.43
C PRO A 147 -2.77 -3.87 2.52
N ILE A 148 -3.42 -5.02 2.72
CA ILE A 148 -3.06 -6.01 3.75
C ILE A 148 -2.60 -7.33 3.14
N VAL A 149 -1.83 -8.10 3.89
CA VAL A 149 -1.42 -9.46 3.58
C VAL A 149 -2.65 -10.36 3.63
N ASP A 150 -2.74 -11.30 2.69
CA ASP A 150 -3.75 -12.35 2.64
C ASP A 150 -5.23 -11.90 2.64
N GLU A 151 -5.52 -10.66 2.21
CA GLU A 151 -6.90 -10.21 2.04
C GLU A 151 -7.65 -11.08 1.03
N THR A 152 -8.97 -11.21 1.23
CA THR A 152 -9.84 -11.89 0.28
C THR A 152 -10.88 -10.94 -0.28
N VAL A 153 -11.28 -11.15 -1.53
CA VAL A 153 -12.36 -10.42 -2.19
C VAL A 153 -13.66 -10.53 -1.39
N GLU A 154 -13.90 -11.68 -0.76
CA GLU A 154 -15.08 -11.93 0.05
C GLU A 154 -15.10 -11.13 1.36
N ASN A 155 -13.94 -10.88 1.95
CA ASN A 155 -13.83 -10.08 3.16
C ASN A 155 -13.84 -8.58 2.84
N ALA A 156 -12.96 -8.11 1.95
CA ALA A 156 -12.87 -6.69 1.61
C ALA A 156 -14.10 -6.15 0.87
N LEU A 157 -14.64 -6.93 -0.08
CA LEU A 157 -15.71 -6.50 -1.00
C LEU A 157 -17.02 -7.27 -0.77
N GLY A 158 -17.18 -7.86 0.41
CA GLY A 158 -18.31 -8.73 0.77
C GLY A 158 -19.68 -8.05 0.69
N ILE A 159 -19.73 -6.72 0.83
CA ILE A 159 -20.96 -5.93 0.73
C ILE A 159 -21.51 -5.83 -0.71
N THR A 160 -20.63 -5.99 -1.70
CA THR A 160 -20.98 -5.99 -3.12
C THR A 160 -21.45 -7.38 -3.53
N PRO A 161 -22.49 -7.57 -4.37
CA PRO A 161 -22.84 -8.89 -4.90
C PRO A 161 -21.66 -9.59 -5.61
N ALA A 162 -21.61 -10.92 -5.57
CA ALA A 162 -20.46 -11.68 -6.09
C ALA A 162 -20.26 -11.53 -7.61
N ASP A 163 -21.35 -11.36 -8.36
CA ASP A 163 -21.39 -11.08 -9.79
C ASP A 163 -21.09 -9.61 -10.14
N ARG A 164 -20.71 -8.81 -9.14
CA ARG A 164 -20.40 -7.39 -9.24
C ARG A 164 -19.00 -7.05 -8.72
N ARG A 165 -18.16 -8.07 -8.59
CA ARG A 165 -16.74 -7.99 -8.22
C ARG A 165 -15.94 -8.56 -9.37
N PHE A 166 -15.02 -7.78 -9.90
CA PHE A 166 -14.30 -8.12 -11.11
C PHE A 166 -12.80 -7.90 -10.95
N LYS A 167 -12.05 -8.67 -11.72
CA LYS A 167 -10.63 -8.46 -11.98
C LYS A 167 -10.45 -8.35 -13.48
N PHE A 168 -9.42 -7.63 -13.88
CA PHE A 168 -9.00 -7.56 -15.27
C PHE A 168 -7.90 -8.59 -15.54
N VAL A 169 -8.05 -9.37 -16.59
CA VAL A 169 -7.10 -10.40 -17.02
C VAL A 169 -6.36 -9.88 -18.25
N ALA A 170 -5.24 -9.18 -18.03
CA ALA A 170 -4.56 -8.46 -19.11
C ALA A 170 -4.12 -9.31 -20.31
N VAL A 171 -3.81 -10.59 -20.11
CA VAL A 171 -3.47 -11.51 -21.20
C VAL A 171 -4.63 -11.80 -22.15
N ASN A 172 -5.85 -11.61 -21.67
CA ASN A 172 -7.07 -11.87 -22.41
C ASN A 172 -7.50 -10.69 -23.29
N PHE A 173 -6.98 -9.48 -23.05
CA PHE A 173 -7.36 -8.31 -23.82
C PHE A 173 -6.83 -8.40 -25.26
N VAL A 174 -7.74 -8.47 -26.22
CA VAL A 174 -7.46 -8.58 -27.65
C VAL A 174 -8.29 -7.52 -28.37
N ASP A 175 -7.63 -6.58 -29.02
CA ASP A 175 -8.25 -5.43 -29.71
C ASP A 175 -7.72 -5.33 -31.14
N ASN A 176 -8.09 -6.29 -31.98
CA ASN A 176 -7.72 -6.30 -33.39
C ASN A 176 -8.77 -5.64 -34.28
N ASP A 177 -10.04 -5.63 -33.85
CA ASP A 177 -11.18 -5.33 -34.70
C ASP A 177 -12.07 -4.21 -34.13
N THR A 178 -12.81 -3.50 -34.99
CA THR A 178 -13.75 -2.44 -34.56
C THR A 178 -15.17 -2.94 -34.70
N GLU A 179 -16.00 -2.81 -33.67
CA GLU A 179 -17.42 -3.13 -33.78
C GLU A 179 -18.21 -2.03 -34.52
N ILE A 180 -19.00 -2.43 -35.51
CA ILE A 180 -19.88 -1.53 -36.25
C ILE A 180 -21.19 -1.36 -35.49
N GLY A 181 -21.27 -0.30 -34.68
CA GLY A 181 -22.54 0.20 -34.13
C GLY A 181 -23.32 -0.82 -33.29
N ASN A 182 -22.62 -1.60 -32.46
CA ASN A 182 -23.20 -2.60 -31.55
C ASN A 182 -24.06 -3.64 -32.28
N THR A 183 -23.64 -4.05 -33.48
CA THR A 183 -24.37 -5.02 -34.32
C THR A 183 -23.76 -6.42 -34.31
N ASN A 184 -22.70 -6.65 -33.53
CA ASN A 184 -21.82 -7.83 -33.58
C ASN A 184 -21.19 -8.06 -34.96
N ALA A 185 -21.04 -7.00 -35.77
CA ALA A 185 -20.31 -7.04 -37.04
C ALA A 185 -19.02 -6.21 -36.91
N PHE A 186 -17.91 -6.75 -37.40
CA PHE A 186 -16.58 -6.22 -37.13
C PHE A 186 -15.85 -5.76 -38.40
N ILE A 187 -15.10 -4.66 -38.29
CA ILE A 187 -14.08 -4.25 -39.26
C ILE A 187 -12.75 -4.87 -38.83
N VAL A 188 -12.29 -5.86 -39.59
CA VAL A 188 -11.08 -6.61 -39.24
C VAL A 188 -9.82 -5.76 -39.35
N GLY A 189 -8.94 -5.86 -38.34
CA GLY A 189 -7.60 -5.24 -38.33
C GLY A 189 -7.61 -3.74 -38.05
N THR A 190 -8.67 -3.23 -37.42
CA THR A 190 -8.76 -1.86 -36.93
C THR A 190 -9.09 -1.89 -35.44
N PRO A 191 -8.13 -1.67 -34.54
CA PRO A 191 -8.39 -1.57 -33.10
C PRO A 191 -9.29 -0.39 -32.76
N ASP A 192 -10.17 -0.55 -31.77
CA ASP A 192 -11.07 0.50 -31.27
C ASP A 192 -11.00 0.72 -29.75
N GLY A 193 -10.12 0.00 -29.06
CA GLY A 193 -9.91 0.10 -27.62
C GLY A 193 -10.85 -0.79 -26.79
N PHE A 194 -11.60 -1.68 -27.43
CA PHE A 194 -12.47 -2.65 -26.77
C PHE A 194 -11.98 -4.08 -27.02
N ASP A 195 -12.21 -4.94 -26.04
CA ASP A 195 -11.88 -6.36 -26.16
C ASP A 195 -12.84 -7.06 -27.13
N ASP A 196 -12.28 -7.69 -28.17
CA ASP A 196 -13.01 -8.31 -29.28
C ASP A 196 -13.88 -9.50 -28.84
N ASP A 197 -13.46 -10.23 -27.80
CA ASP A 197 -14.14 -11.43 -27.31
C ASP A 197 -14.76 -11.29 -25.90
N GLY A 198 -14.57 -10.12 -25.27
CA GLY A 198 -15.20 -9.70 -24.02
C GLY A 198 -14.86 -10.59 -22.83
N ASN A 199 -13.67 -11.19 -22.80
CA ASN A 199 -13.21 -12.07 -21.73
C ASN A 199 -12.04 -11.48 -20.90
N ASP A 200 -11.67 -10.24 -21.15
CA ASP A 200 -10.74 -9.44 -20.36
C ASP A 200 -11.21 -9.17 -18.91
N TRP A 201 -12.49 -8.91 -18.68
CA TRP A 201 -13.09 -8.76 -17.34
C TRP A 201 -13.69 -10.07 -16.85
N GLN A 202 -13.21 -10.55 -15.70
CA GLN A 202 -13.64 -11.81 -15.10
C GLN A 202 -14.14 -11.60 -13.67
N PRO A 203 -15.10 -12.40 -13.18
CA PRO A 203 -15.49 -12.38 -11.77
C PRO A 203 -14.28 -12.58 -10.84
N ALA A 204 -14.23 -11.80 -9.78
CA ALA A 204 -13.19 -11.88 -8.76
C ALA A 204 -13.67 -12.65 -7.53
N SER A 205 -12.79 -13.50 -6.99
CA SER A 205 -13.03 -14.29 -5.78
C SER A 205 -11.69 -14.73 -5.19
N GLY A 206 -11.67 -15.02 -3.88
CA GLY A 206 -10.49 -15.52 -3.19
C GLY A 206 -9.46 -14.44 -2.91
N LEU A 207 -8.18 -14.83 -2.86
CA LEU A 207 -7.07 -13.99 -2.45
C LEU A 207 -6.91 -12.75 -3.34
N MET A 208 -6.82 -11.57 -2.73
CA MET A 208 -6.43 -10.34 -3.41
C MET A 208 -4.90 -10.26 -3.47
N ILE A 209 -4.35 -10.44 -4.68
CA ILE A 209 -2.91 -10.31 -4.92
C ILE A 209 -2.48 -8.83 -4.73
N PRO A 210 -1.45 -8.54 -3.93
CA PRO A 210 -0.91 -7.19 -3.79
C PRO A 210 -0.50 -6.57 -5.14
N GLY A 211 -0.87 -5.30 -5.35
CA GLY A 211 -0.61 -4.56 -6.59
C GLY A 211 -1.52 -4.92 -7.78
N VAL A 212 -2.46 -5.85 -7.61
CA VAL A 212 -3.50 -6.14 -8.62
C VAL A 212 -4.77 -5.35 -8.31
N GLY A 213 -5.35 -4.74 -9.34
CA GLY A 213 -6.60 -4.01 -9.25
C GLY A 213 -7.84 -4.92 -9.28
N TYR A 214 -8.83 -4.57 -8.48
CA TYR A 214 -10.17 -5.18 -8.41
C TYR A 214 -11.23 -4.10 -8.55
N ALA A 215 -12.26 -4.35 -9.35
CA ALA A 215 -13.36 -3.43 -9.55
C ALA A 215 -14.62 -3.99 -8.89
N ALA A 216 -15.27 -3.20 -8.05
CA ALA A 216 -16.53 -3.58 -7.42
C ALA A 216 -17.50 -2.42 -7.40
N THR A 217 -18.79 -2.71 -7.49
CA THR A 217 -19.83 -1.69 -7.33
C THR A 217 -20.24 -1.52 -5.87
N ALA A 218 -21.07 -0.51 -5.60
CA ALA A 218 -21.77 -0.42 -4.33
C ALA A 218 -22.64 -1.66 -4.07
N GLY A 219 -23.06 -1.85 -2.81
CA GLY A 219 -24.08 -2.84 -2.46
C GLY A 219 -25.40 -2.57 -3.21
N GLU A 220 -25.87 -3.56 -3.97
CA GLU A 220 -27.08 -3.41 -4.82
C GLU A 220 -28.35 -3.15 -4.00
N PHE A 221 -28.42 -3.68 -2.77
CA PHE A 221 -29.57 -3.53 -1.88
C PHE A 221 -29.47 -2.30 -0.96
N ALA A 222 -28.65 -1.32 -1.32
CA ALA A 222 -28.61 -0.03 -0.65
C ALA A 222 -30.01 0.64 -0.68
N PRO A 223 -30.48 1.24 0.44
CA PRO A 223 -31.84 1.79 0.54
C PRO A 223 -32.07 2.99 -0.38
N SER A 224 -31.02 3.76 -0.69
CA SER A 224 -31.05 4.90 -1.60
C SER A 224 -29.62 5.32 -1.99
N PHE A 225 -29.46 5.91 -3.18
CA PHE A 225 -28.22 6.56 -3.61
C PHE A 225 -28.38 8.09 -3.62
N PRO A 226 -27.33 8.88 -3.32
CA PRO A 226 -25.98 8.44 -3.01
C PRO A 226 -25.87 7.74 -1.65
N ILE A 227 -24.95 6.77 -1.55
CA ILE A 227 -24.64 6.04 -0.32
C ILE A 227 -23.15 6.10 -0.05
N THR A 228 -22.78 6.29 1.22
CA THR A 228 -21.42 6.11 1.70
C THR A 228 -21.30 4.75 2.37
N GLU A 229 -20.43 3.91 1.83
CA GLU A 229 -20.14 2.58 2.36
C GLU A 229 -18.72 2.57 2.95
N ASN A 230 -18.54 1.75 3.98
CA ASN A 230 -17.26 1.55 4.66
C ASN A 230 -16.67 0.20 4.27
N PHE A 231 -15.40 0.20 3.87
CA PHE A 231 -14.64 -0.97 3.47
C PHE A 231 -13.47 -1.15 4.45
N PRO A 232 -13.59 -2.05 5.44
CA PRO A 232 -12.53 -2.33 6.39
C PRO A 232 -11.60 -3.43 5.85
N PHE A 233 -10.31 -3.11 5.75
CA PHE A 233 -9.22 -4.06 5.55
C PHE A 233 -8.61 -4.40 6.91
N GLN A 234 -8.57 -5.68 7.27
CA GLN A 234 -8.18 -6.13 8.60
C GLN A 234 -7.03 -7.14 8.54
N GLY A 235 -5.88 -6.77 9.08
CA GLY A 235 -4.70 -7.62 9.14
C GLY A 235 -3.40 -6.87 8.92
N GLU A 236 -2.32 -7.63 8.83
CA GLU A 236 -0.96 -7.15 8.59
C GLU A 236 -0.89 -6.32 7.31
N PHE A 237 -0.31 -5.11 7.32
CA PHE A 237 -0.14 -4.32 6.09
C PHE A 237 0.91 -4.95 5.17
N ASN A 238 0.67 -4.84 3.86
CA ASN A 238 1.71 -5.11 2.87
C ASN A 238 2.83 -4.06 3.03
N ASN A 239 4.07 -4.50 3.17
CA ASN A 239 5.26 -3.64 3.15
C ASN A 239 6.30 -4.21 2.19
N GLY A 240 7.12 -3.33 1.61
CA GLY A 240 8.18 -3.72 0.69
C GLY A 240 7.85 -3.53 -0.78
N GLU A 241 8.79 -3.97 -1.61
CA GLU A 241 8.68 -3.87 -3.07
C GLU A 241 7.59 -4.82 -3.60
N ILE A 242 6.50 -4.26 -4.11
CA ILE A 242 5.44 -5.01 -4.81
C ILE A 242 5.73 -5.00 -6.31
N LEU A 243 6.25 -6.12 -6.81
CA LEU A 243 6.53 -6.31 -8.23
C LEU A 243 5.29 -6.82 -8.96
N VAL A 244 4.72 -5.99 -9.84
CA VAL A 244 3.58 -6.36 -10.68
C VAL A 244 4.02 -6.48 -12.14
N PRO A 245 4.09 -7.70 -12.70
CA PRO A 245 4.40 -7.88 -14.11
C PRO A 245 3.31 -7.27 -14.99
N LEU A 246 3.73 -6.43 -15.95
CA LEU A 246 2.83 -5.88 -16.96
C LEU A 246 2.78 -6.80 -18.19
N ILE A 247 1.58 -6.95 -18.74
CA ILE A 247 1.34 -7.67 -19.98
C ILE A 247 1.36 -6.71 -21.16
N ASN A 248 2.05 -7.14 -22.22
CA ASN A 248 2.05 -6.51 -23.54
C ASN A 248 1.99 -7.66 -24.56
N ASN A 249 0.77 -8.09 -24.90
CA ASN A 249 0.56 -9.21 -25.82
C ASN A 249 0.66 -8.75 -27.28
N SER A 250 0.30 -7.49 -27.54
CA SER A 250 0.15 -6.95 -28.89
C SER A 250 1.50 -6.61 -29.52
N GLY A 251 2.54 -6.42 -28.70
CA GLY A 251 3.83 -5.90 -29.16
C GLY A 251 3.74 -4.45 -29.64
N GLY A 252 2.72 -3.71 -29.21
CA GLY A 252 2.41 -2.35 -29.66
C GLY A 252 1.57 -2.28 -30.93
N ALA A 253 0.89 -3.37 -31.32
CA ALA A 253 -0.09 -3.34 -32.40
C ALA A 253 -1.34 -2.52 -32.03
N TYR A 254 -1.69 -2.53 -30.73
CA TYR A 254 -2.73 -1.74 -30.10
C TYR A 254 -2.34 -1.46 -28.64
N ASP A 255 -3.18 -0.74 -27.91
CA ASP A 255 -2.93 -0.42 -26.51
C ASP A 255 -3.23 -1.66 -25.64
N ASP A 256 -2.19 -2.20 -24.97
CA ASP A 256 -2.36 -3.24 -23.97
C ASP A 256 -2.76 -2.63 -22.62
N TRP A 257 -3.82 -3.15 -22.01
CA TRP A 257 -4.30 -2.68 -20.72
C TRP A 257 -3.78 -3.56 -19.59
N ASN A 258 -3.55 -2.93 -18.44
CA ASN A 258 -3.22 -3.60 -17.19
C ASN A 258 -3.96 -2.90 -16.06
N PHE A 259 -4.56 -3.65 -15.15
CA PHE A 259 -5.29 -3.07 -14.02
C PHE A 259 -4.49 -3.27 -12.73
N ILE A 260 -3.73 -2.22 -12.41
CA ILE A 260 -2.79 -2.18 -11.30
C ILE A 260 -3.44 -1.47 -10.13
N GLY A 261 -3.09 -1.89 -8.91
CA GLY A 261 -3.61 -1.36 -7.66
C GLY A 261 -2.54 -0.91 -6.69
#